data_AF-A0A3P7PLL4-F1
#
_entry.id   AF-A0A3P7PLL4-F1
#
_cell.length_a   1.000
_cell.length_b   1.000
_cell.length_c   1.000
_cell.angle_alpha   90.00
_cell.angle_beta   90.00
_cell.angle_gamma   90.00
#
_symmetry.space_group_name_H-M   'P 1'
#
loop_
_entity.id
_entity.type
_entity.pdbx_description
1 polymer ?
#
loop_
_entity_poly.entity_id
_entity_poly.type
_entity_poly.pdbx_seq_one_letter_code
_entity_poly.pdbx_strand_id
1 'polypeptide(L)'
;MSRPIATFFSLLTVFLAIGLGWYYNEFLRNKKDEEVRRPYDPINMLLRNHLHQEVCIIFSPLAFRGLRVKGRDGVLLLSEARLLIPKKLTYRNMDTAKWKIDKTTVRLSYARTMIAGVFFSEAVELNSSVEHKILIIGLGGGIINNYLSNMPNQKVCFVFVPLLG
;
A
#
# COMPACT_ATOMS: atom_id res chain seq x y z
N MET A 1 8.38 58.82 15.79
CA MET A 1 8.97 57.99 16.86
C MET A 1 7.92 56.95 17.28
N SER A 2 7.85 55.80 16.60
CA SER A 2 6.80 54.78 16.83
C SER A 2 7.14 53.45 16.12
N ARG A 3 8.16 52.72 16.60
CA ARG A 3 8.54 51.40 16.07
C ARG A 3 8.81 50.26 17.08
N PRO A 4 8.51 50.33 18.40
CA PRO A 4 8.77 49.19 19.29
C PRO A 4 7.64 48.16 19.41
N ILE A 5 6.39 48.52 19.05
CA ILE A 5 5.21 47.64 19.27
C ILE A 5 5.09 46.56 18.18
N ALA A 6 5.42 46.89 16.92
CA ALA A 6 5.28 45.96 15.80
C ALA A 6 6.26 44.77 15.87
N THR A 7 7.47 44.98 16.40
CA THR A 7 8.48 43.92 16.57
C THR A 7 8.10 42.94 17.69
N PHE A 8 7.39 43.40 18.71
CA PHE A 8 6.91 42.56 19.81
C PHE A 8 5.83 41.58 19.36
N PHE A 9 4.89 42.02 18.52
CA PHE A 9 3.87 41.16 17.94
C PHE A 9 4.46 40.10 17.00
N SER A 10 5.47 40.45 16.19
CA SER A 10 6.16 39.50 15.32
C SER A 10 6.89 38.41 16.11
N LEU A 11 7.57 38.77 17.19
CA LEU A 11 8.24 37.78 18.06
C LEU A 11 7.24 36.88 18.76
N LEU A 12 6.13 37.43 19.27
CA LEU A 12 5.08 36.64 19.92
C LEU A 12 4.45 35.61 18.97
N THR A 13 4.23 35.96 17.70
CA THR A 13 3.70 35.01 16.70
C THR A 13 4.66 33.86 16.41
N VAL A 14 5.97 34.12 16.41
CA VAL A 14 6.98 33.08 16.19
C VAL A 14 7.04 32.13 17.39
N PHE A 15 6.98 32.66 18.61
CA PHE A 15 6.95 31.82 19.81
C PHE A 15 5.69 30.97 19.92
N LEU A 16 4.52 31.50 19.56
CA LEU A 16 3.27 30.72 19.51
C LEU A 16 3.33 29.62 18.45
N ALA A 17 3.91 29.89 17.27
CA ALA A 17 4.05 28.89 16.21
C ALA A 17 5.00 27.74 16.62
N ILE A 18 6.11 28.06 17.28
CA ILE A 18 7.05 27.06 17.80
C ILE A 18 6.41 26.23 18.92
N GLY A 19 5.70 26.88 19.85
CA GLY A 19 4.98 26.21 20.93
C GLY A 19 3.88 25.27 20.42
N LEU A 20 3.10 25.71 19.43
CA LEU A 20 2.09 24.87 18.79
C LEU A 20 2.71 23.71 18.02
N GLY A 21 3.82 23.93 17.29
CA GLY A 21 4.53 22.87 16.59
C GLY A 21 5.08 21.80 17.53
N TRP A 22 5.65 22.22 18.67
CA TRP A 22 6.15 21.30 19.68
C TRP A 22 5.01 20.51 20.35
N TYR A 23 3.92 21.19 20.73
CA TYR A 23 2.73 20.55 21.27
C TYR A 23 2.12 19.52 20.31
N TYR A 24 2.02 19.86 19.02
CA TYR A 24 1.45 18.96 18.02
C TYR A 24 2.34 17.73 17.80
N ASN A 25 3.65 17.91 17.80
CA ASN A 25 4.60 16.81 17.65
C ASN A 25 4.57 15.86 18.86
N GLU A 26 4.49 16.41 20.07
CA GLU A 26 4.38 15.63 21.32
C GLU A 26 3.06 14.86 21.40
N PHE A 27 1.95 15.47 20.94
CA PHE A 27 0.65 14.81 20.84
C PHE A 27 0.67 13.63 19.85
N LEU A 28 1.30 13.80 18.68
CA LEU A 28 1.46 12.74 17.70
C LEU A 28 2.36 11.61 18.20
N ARG A 29 3.39 11.94 19.00
CA ARG A 29 4.26 10.95 19.63
C ARG A 29 3.49 10.10 20.64
N ASN A 30 2.72 10.73 21.53
CA ASN A 30 1.88 10.02 22.50
C ASN A 30 0.83 9.12 21.81
N LYS A 31 0.23 9.54 20.70
CA LYS A 31 -0.72 8.69 19.96
C LYS A 31 -0.08 7.42 19.40
N LYS A 32 1.17 7.50 18.92
CA LYS A 32 1.90 6.31 18.43
C LYS A 32 2.23 5.36 19.57
N ASP A 33 2.63 5.89 20.71
CA ASP A 33 2.98 5.07 21.87
C ASP A 33 1.76 4.40 22.52
N GLU A 34 0.58 5.02 22.41
CA GLU A 34 -0.70 4.47 22.86
C GLU A 34 -1.21 3.37 21.92
N GLU A 35 -0.98 3.49 20.60
CA GLU A 35 -1.28 2.44 19.62
C GLU A 35 -0.37 1.21 19.77
N VAL A 36 0.90 1.43 20.14
CA VAL A 36 1.88 0.35 20.39
C VAL A 36 1.68 -0.34 21.75
N ARG A 37 1.15 0.36 22.76
CA ARG A 37 0.95 -0.20 24.11
C ARG A 37 -0.36 -0.95 24.34
N ARG A 38 -1.30 -0.98 23.39
CA ARG A 38 -2.55 -1.73 23.60
C ARG A 38 -2.26 -3.24 23.64
N PRO A 39 -2.46 -3.92 24.78
CA PRO A 39 -2.35 -5.36 24.83
C PRO A 39 -3.44 -5.97 23.96
N TYR A 40 -3.10 -7.05 23.25
CA TYR A 40 -4.05 -7.81 22.45
C TYR A 40 -5.13 -8.39 23.37
N ASP A 41 -6.30 -7.76 23.38
CA ASP A 41 -7.45 -8.18 24.17
C ASP A 41 -8.47 -8.91 23.28
N PRO A 42 -8.59 -10.24 23.38
CA PRO A 42 -9.45 -11.03 22.51
C PRO A 42 -10.95 -10.74 22.71
N ILE A 43 -11.36 -10.24 23.88
CA ILE A 43 -12.77 -9.98 24.22
C ILE A 43 -13.25 -8.71 23.53
N ASN A 44 -12.43 -7.66 23.56
CA ASN A 44 -12.71 -6.40 22.87
C ASN A 44 -12.69 -6.56 21.34
N MET A 45 -11.99 -7.56 20.82
CA MET A 45 -12.02 -7.92 19.40
C MET A 45 -13.32 -8.63 19.00
N LEU A 46 -13.85 -9.49 19.88
CA LEU A 46 -15.13 -10.17 19.67
C LEU A 46 -16.33 -9.21 19.72
N LEU A 47 -16.36 -8.28 20.68
CA LEU A 47 -17.40 -7.25 20.74
C LEU A 47 -17.36 -6.32 19.53
N ARG A 48 -16.16 -5.95 19.08
CA ARG A 48 -15.97 -5.13 17.87
C ARG A 48 -16.42 -5.87 16.60
N ASN A 49 -16.22 -7.18 16.54
CA ASN A 49 -16.69 -8.01 15.40
C ASN A 49 -18.22 -8.10 15.33
N HIS A 50 -18.90 -8.16 16.47
CA HIS A 50 -20.37 -8.16 16.50
C HIS A 50 -20.96 -6.81 16.06
N LEU A 51 -20.36 -5.70 16.50
CA LEU A 51 -20.72 -4.33 16.06
C LEU A 51 -20.34 -4.06 14.59
N HIS A 52 -19.25 -4.63 14.08
CA HIS A 52 -18.89 -4.53 12.66
C HIS A 52 -19.84 -5.28 11.73
N GLN A 53 -20.53 -6.31 12.23
CA GLN A 53 -21.42 -7.13 11.41
C GLN A 53 -22.66 -6.35 10.95
N GLU A 54 -23.13 -5.37 11.74
CA GLU A 54 -24.27 -4.52 11.35
C GLU A 54 -23.87 -3.30 10.50
N VAL A 55 -22.61 -2.83 10.61
CA VAL A 55 -22.11 -1.67 9.84
C VAL A 55 -21.56 -2.06 8.45
N CYS A 56 -21.46 -3.36 8.16
CA CYS A 56 -20.80 -3.90 6.97
C CYS A 56 -21.58 -3.73 5.64
N ILE A 57 -22.69 -2.99 5.61
CA ILE A 57 -23.45 -2.75 4.37
C ILE A 57 -22.96 -1.48 3.64
N ILE A 58 -22.15 -0.61 4.25
CA ILE A 58 -21.79 0.69 3.64
C ILE A 58 -20.29 0.85 3.31
N PHE A 59 -19.38 0.14 3.99
CA PHE A 59 -17.94 0.18 3.69
C PHE A 59 -17.46 -1.22 3.27
N SER A 60 -17.12 -1.39 1.99
CA SER A 60 -16.35 -2.57 1.55
C SER A 60 -14.88 -2.36 1.97
N PRO A 61 -14.34 -3.11 2.96
CA PRO A 61 -12.94 -2.97 3.33
C PRO A 61 -12.05 -3.30 2.13
N LEU A 62 -10.93 -2.59 2.00
CA LEU A 62 -9.91 -2.88 1.00
C LEU A 62 -8.70 -3.50 1.71
N ALA A 63 -8.30 -4.69 1.31
CA ALA A 63 -7.15 -5.39 1.85
C ALA A 63 -5.99 -5.41 0.84
N PHE A 64 -4.78 -5.10 1.32
CA PHE A 64 -3.57 -5.09 0.51
C PHE A 64 -2.46 -5.87 1.20
N ARG A 65 -1.63 -6.55 0.40
CA ARG A 65 -0.43 -7.24 0.85
C ARG A 65 0.78 -6.62 0.16
N GLY A 66 1.74 -6.14 0.93
CA GLY A 66 2.98 -5.56 0.43
C GLY A 66 4.21 -6.39 0.78
N LEU A 67 5.11 -6.59 -0.19
CA LEU A 67 6.46 -7.08 0.06
C LEU A 67 7.37 -5.87 0.28
N ARG A 68 7.95 -5.79 1.47
CA ARG A 68 8.87 -4.72 1.85
C ARG A 68 10.24 -5.29 2.13
N VAL A 69 11.27 -4.63 1.63
CA VAL A 69 12.66 -4.95 1.93
C VAL A 69 13.28 -3.78 2.67
N LYS A 70 13.97 -4.06 3.77
CA LYS A 70 14.71 -3.07 4.54
C LYS A 70 16.13 -3.00 3.97
N GLY A 71 16.44 -1.90 3.31
CA GLY A 71 17.79 -1.56 2.85
C GLY A 71 18.49 -0.59 3.80
N ARG A 72 19.73 -0.19 3.45
CA ARG A 72 20.47 0.85 4.18
C ARG A 72 19.73 2.19 4.18
N ASP A 73 19.03 2.50 3.09
CA ASP A 73 18.34 3.77 2.88
C ASP A 73 16.88 3.77 3.37
N GLY A 74 16.44 2.70 4.05
CA GLY A 74 15.10 2.59 4.62
C GLY A 74 14.30 1.39 4.12
N VAL A 75 12.97 1.47 4.24
CA VAL A 75 12.05 0.39 3.87
C VAL A 75 11.50 0.64 2.47
N LEU A 76 11.89 -0.20 1.51
CA LEU A 76 11.43 -0.13 0.12
C LEU A 76 10.27 -1.11 -0.11
N LEU A 77 9.17 -0.61 -0.67
CA LEU A 77 8.01 -1.43 -1.07
C LEU A 77 8.25 -1.98 -2.48
N LEU A 78 8.63 -3.25 -2.57
CA LEU A 78 8.91 -3.92 -3.84
C LEU A 78 7.65 -4.31 -4.58
N SER A 79 6.66 -4.81 -3.83
CA SER A 79 5.41 -5.34 -4.37
C SER A 79 4.26 -4.95 -3.48
N GLU A 80 3.09 -4.69 -4.07
CA GLU A 80 1.83 -4.43 -3.40
C GLU A 80 0.73 -5.01 -4.27
N ALA A 81 -0.05 -5.92 -3.70
CA ALA A 81 -1.13 -6.63 -4.37
C ALA A 81 -2.43 -6.47 -3.56
N ARG A 82 -3.54 -6.25 -4.25
CA ARG A 82 -4.86 -6.21 -3.62
C ARG A 82 -5.34 -7.64 -3.35
N LEU A 83 -5.99 -7.85 -2.21
CA LEU A 83 -6.58 -9.14 -1.87
C LEU A 83 -8.09 -9.11 -2.13
N LEU A 84 -8.60 -10.22 -2.66
CA LEU A 84 -10.04 -10.47 -2.76
C LEU A 84 -10.55 -10.94 -1.40
N ILE A 85 -11.38 -10.10 -0.78
CA ILE A 85 -11.97 -10.42 0.52
C ILE A 85 -13.04 -11.49 0.32
N PRO A 86 -12.98 -12.62 1.06
CA PRO A 86 -14.01 -13.64 0.96
C PRO A 86 -15.36 -13.09 1.42
N LYS A 87 -16.44 -13.44 0.71
CA LYS A 87 -17.81 -12.96 1.00
C LYS A 87 -18.27 -13.23 2.44
N LYS A 88 -17.73 -14.26 3.09
CA LYS A 88 -18.01 -14.61 4.48
C LYS A 88 -16.70 -14.82 5.21
N LEU A 89 -16.38 -13.96 6.18
CA LEU A 89 -15.25 -14.16 7.09
C LEU A 89 -15.63 -15.17 8.18
N THR A 90 -14.78 -16.16 8.41
CA THR A 90 -14.87 -17.18 9.47
C THR A 90 -13.48 -17.35 10.07
N TYR A 91 -13.38 -17.84 11.30
CA TYR A 91 -12.08 -18.08 11.94
C TYR A 91 -11.13 -18.94 11.07
N ARG A 92 -11.69 -19.90 10.32
CA ARG A 92 -10.94 -20.80 9.44
C ARG A 92 -10.39 -20.13 8.17
N ASN A 93 -10.97 -19.01 7.72
CA ASN A 93 -10.56 -18.30 6.51
C ASN A 93 -10.01 -16.89 6.80
N MET A 94 -9.75 -16.58 8.07
CA MET A 94 -9.16 -15.31 8.51
C MET A 94 -7.67 -15.20 8.15
N ASP A 95 -7.02 -16.33 7.85
CA ASP A 95 -5.65 -16.38 7.39
C ASP A 95 -5.49 -15.68 6.03
N THR A 96 -5.07 -14.41 6.10
CA THR A 96 -4.91 -13.55 4.93
C THR A 96 -3.88 -14.08 3.96
N ALA A 97 -2.92 -14.92 4.38
CA ALA A 97 -1.90 -15.49 3.50
C ALA A 97 -2.52 -16.32 2.36
N LYS A 98 -3.65 -16.97 2.65
CA LYS A 98 -4.39 -17.84 1.73
C LYS A 98 -5.40 -17.10 0.85
N TRP A 99 -5.56 -15.79 1.06
CA TRP A 99 -6.52 -15.01 0.28
C TRP A 99 -6.06 -14.88 -1.16
N LYS A 100 -7.02 -14.96 -2.09
CA LYS A 100 -6.75 -14.79 -3.51
C LYS A 100 -6.30 -13.36 -3.77
N ILE A 101 -5.27 -13.22 -4.58
CA ILE A 101 -4.79 -11.92 -5.04
C ILE A 101 -5.68 -11.46 -6.20
N ASP A 102 -6.12 -10.22 -6.14
CA ASP A 102 -6.73 -9.52 -7.26
C ASP A 102 -5.64 -9.09 -8.24
N LYS A 103 -5.61 -9.75 -9.41
CA LYS A 103 -4.64 -9.49 -10.49
C LYS A 103 -5.06 -8.34 -11.40
N THR A 104 -6.25 -7.78 -11.22
CA THR A 104 -6.78 -6.72 -12.10
C THR A 104 -6.26 -5.33 -11.74
N THR A 105 -5.69 -5.17 -10.55
CA THR A 105 -5.27 -3.87 -10.03
C THR A 105 -3.77 -3.82 -9.74
N VAL A 106 -3.15 -2.71 -10.18
CA VAL A 106 -1.73 -2.40 -9.93
C VAL A 106 -1.66 -1.05 -9.23
N ARG A 107 -1.01 -0.97 -8.06
CA ARG A 107 -0.91 0.28 -7.29
C ARG A 107 0.44 0.99 -7.40
N LEU A 108 1.52 0.24 -7.58
CA LEU A 108 2.86 0.82 -7.65
C LEU A 108 3.03 1.62 -8.94
N SER A 109 3.51 2.86 -8.79
CA SER A 109 3.72 3.80 -9.89
C SER A 109 4.70 3.24 -10.93
N TYR A 110 5.85 2.71 -10.50
CA TYR A 110 6.83 2.12 -11.41
C TYR A 110 6.22 0.99 -12.25
N ALA A 111 5.39 0.14 -11.63
CA ALA A 111 4.79 -1.01 -12.30
C ALA A 111 3.78 -0.54 -13.36
N ARG A 112 2.99 0.50 -13.06
CA ARG A 112 2.07 1.11 -14.03
C ARG A 112 2.81 1.70 -15.22
N THR A 113 3.91 2.42 -14.98
CA THR A 113 4.71 3.02 -16.05
C THR A 113 5.36 1.95 -16.93
N MET A 114 5.89 0.87 -16.34
CA MET A 114 6.46 -0.24 -17.12
C MET A 114 5.39 -0.95 -17.96
N ILE A 115 4.23 -1.25 -17.37
CA ILE A 115 3.10 -1.87 -18.09
C ILE A 115 2.65 -0.98 -19.24
N ALA A 116 2.46 0.32 -18.98
CA ALA A 116 2.08 1.28 -20.01
C ALA A 116 3.12 1.32 -21.14
N GLY A 117 4.42 1.32 -20.81
CA GLY A 117 5.50 1.32 -21.79
C GLY A 117 5.43 0.15 -22.78
N VAL A 118 5.04 -1.04 -22.33
CA VAL A 118 4.87 -2.23 -23.20
C VAL A 118 3.75 -2.04 -24.23
N PHE A 119 2.65 -1.37 -23.84
CA PHE A 119 1.56 -1.07 -24.76
C PHE A 119 1.90 0.11 -25.69
N PHE A 120 2.61 1.13 -25.18
CA PHE A 120 3.04 2.28 -25.97
C PHE A 120 4.06 1.91 -27.05
N SER A 121 4.87 0.89 -26.82
CA SER A 121 5.82 0.40 -27.83
C SER A 121 5.17 -0.48 -28.90
N GLU A 122 3.84 -0.62 -28.89
CA GLU A 122 3.08 -1.56 -29.75
C GLU A 122 3.59 -3.02 -29.66
N ALA A 123 4.31 -3.36 -28.59
CA ALA A 123 4.84 -4.71 -28.40
C ALA A 123 3.75 -5.70 -27.99
N VAL A 124 2.66 -5.18 -27.40
CA VAL A 124 1.48 -5.93 -26.99
C VAL A 124 0.25 -5.08 -27.23
N GLU A 125 -0.80 -5.69 -27.77
CA GLU A 125 -2.11 -5.07 -27.93
C GLU A 125 -3.06 -5.45 -26.78
N LEU A 126 -3.93 -4.52 -26.37
CA LEU A 126 -4.88 -4.73 -25.28
C LEU A 126 -5.98 -5.76 -25.59
N ASN A 127 -6.37 -5.89 -26.87
CA ASN A 127 -7.44 -6.77 -27.31
C ASN A 127 -7.07 -7.45 -28.64
N SER A 128 -5.93 -8.13 -28.64
CA SER A 128 -5.50 -8.91 -29.79
C SER A 128 -6.15 -10.29 -29.81
N SER A 129 -6.50 -10.78 -31.00
CA SER A 129 -6.87 -12.17 -31.27
C SER A 129 -5.65 -13.11 -31.35
N VAL A 130 -4.46 -12.55 -31.49
CA VAL A 130 -3.16 -13.23 -31.62
C VAL A 130 -2.47 -13.33 -30.26
N GLU A 131 -1.83 -14.48 -30.01
CA GLU A 131 -1.06 -14.75 -28.80
C GLU A 131 0.26 -13.96 -28.78
N HIS A 132 0.45 -13.13 -27.75
CA HIS A 132 1.66 -12.35 -27.52
C HIS A 132 2.55 -13.03 -26.47
N LYS A 133 3.85 -13.19 -26.79
CA LYS A 133 4.85 -13.76 -25.87
C LYS A 133 5.66 -12.64 -25.24
N ILE A 134 5.52 -12.46 -23.94
CA ILE A 134 6.18 -11.40 -23.18
C ILE A 134 7.32 -12.01 -22.37
N LEU A 135 8.55 -11.54 -22.59
CA LEU A 135 9.71 -11.89 -21.77
C LEU A 135 9.97 -10.79 -20.74
N ILE A 136 9.89 -11.14 -19.47
CA ILE A 136 10.24 -10.24 -18.37
C ILE A 136 11.55 -10.71 -17.73
N ILE A 137 12.56 -9.84 -17.74
CA ILE A 137 13.84 -10.08 -17.09
C ILE A 137 13.81 -9.41 -15.71
N GLY A 138 13.93 -10.21 -14.66
CA GLY A 138 13.79 -9.75 -13.27
C GLY A 138 12.36 -9.84 -12.76
N LEU A 139 12.18 -10.38 -11.56
CA LEU A 139 10.84 -10.67 -11.02
C LEU A 139 10.13 -9.41 -10.51
N GLY A 140 10.86 -8.36 -10.10
CA GLY A 140 10.27 -7.09 -9.66
C GLY A 140 9.13 -7.23 -8.65
N GLY A 141 9.19 -8.23 -7.76
CA GLY A 141 8.11 -8.50 -6.80
C GLY A 141 6.82 -9.10 -7.38
N GLY A 142 6.82 -9.48 -8.66
CA GLY A 142 5.80 -10.32 -9.30
C GLY A 142 4.52 -9.61 -9.77
N ILE A 143 4.38 -8.30 -9.58
CA ILE A 143 3.13 -7.59 -9.90
C ILE A 143 2.88 -7.50 -11.40
N ILE A 144 3.90 -7.09 -12.16
CA ILE A 144 3.80 -6.90 -13.61
C ILE A 144 3.45 -8.24 -14.27
N ASN A 145 4.13 -9.32 -13.86
CA ASN A 145 3.84 -10.68 -14.30
C ASN A 145 2.39 -11.08 -13.97
N ASN A 146 1.96 -10.88 -12.72
CA ASN A 146 0.59 -11.23 -12.31
C ASN A 146 -0.48 -10.47 -13.10
N TYR A 147 -0.24 -9.22 -13.46
CA TYR A 147 -1.16 -8.40 -14.23
C TYR A 147 -1.26 -8.87 -15.69
N LEU A 148 -0.11 -9.01 -16.37
CA LEU A 148 -0.05 -9.44 -17.76
C LEU A 148 -0.52 -10.89 -17.94
N SER A 149 -0.22 -11.78 -16.98
CA SER A 149 -0.69 -13.17 -17.03
C SER A 149 -2.21 -13.31 -16.90
N ASN A 150 -2.91 -12.26 -16.47
CA ASN A 150 -4.36 -12.25 -16.33
C ASN A 150 -5.06 -11.74 -17.58
N MET A 151 -4.32 -11.20 -18.55
CA MET A 151 -4.90 -10.75 -19.81
C MET A 151 -5.12 -11.92 -20.77
N PRO A 152 -6.20 -11.89 -21.57
CA PRO A 152 -6.41 -12.88 -22.61
C PRO A 152 -5.30 -12.80 -23.66
N ASN A 153 -4.92 -13.94 -24.24
CA ASN A 153 -3.95 -14.04 -25.34
C ASN A 153 -2.53 -13.52 -25.04
N GLN A 154 -2.13 -13.50 -23.77
CA GLN A 154 -0.77 -13.17 -23.36
C GLN A 154 -0.12 -14.37 -22.65
N LYS A 155 1.04 -14.82 -23.16
CA LYS A 155 1.91 -15.78 -22.46
C LYS A 155 3.12 -15.04 -21.91
N VAL A 156 3.25 -15.04 -20.59
CA VAL A 156 4.34 -14.37 -19.88
C VAL A 156 5.39 -15.41 -19.48
N CYS A 157 6.62 -15.20 -19.94
CA CYS A 157 7.80 -15.93 -19.47
C CYS A 157 8.66 -14.99 -18.64
N PHE A 158 9.15 -15.48 -17.51
CA PHE A 158 10.03 -14.71 -16.63
C PHE A 158 11.37 -15.41 -16.48
N VAL A 159 12.43 -14.63 -16.48
CA VAL A 159 13.78 -15.09 -16.17
C VAL A 159 14.19 -14.43 -14.86
N PHE A 160 14.43 -15.27 -13.85
CA PHE A 160 15.03 -14.84 -12.61
C PHE A 160 16.55 -14.75 -12.83
N VAL A 161 17.07 -13.54 -12.77
CA VAL A 161 18.51 -13.32 -12.70
C VAL A 161 18.85 -13.19 -11.22
N PRO A 162 19.45 -14.20 -10.58
CA PRO A 162 20.04 -14.01 -9.27
C PRO A 162 21.12 -12.95 -9.43
N LEU A 163 20.97 -11.82 -8.73
CA LEU A 163 22.08 -10.92 -8.50
C LEU A 163 23.07 -11.71 -7.66
N LEU A 164 24.07 -12.32 -8.30
CA LEU A 164 25.23 -12.90 -7.64
C LEU A 164 25.87 -11.77 -6.82
N GLY A 165 25.77 -11.89 -5.51
CA GLY A 165 26.37 -11.03 -4.52
C GLY A 165 27.01 -11.90 -3.44
#